data_AF-A0A2H6FIH7-F1
#
_entry.id   AF-A0A2H6FIH7-F1
#
_cell.length_a   1.000
_cell.length_b   1.000
_cell.length_c   1.000
_cell.angle_alpha   90.00
_cell.angle_beta   90.00
_cell.angle_gamma   90.00
#
_symmetry.space_group_name_H-M   'P 1'
#
loop_
_entity.id
_entity.type
_entity.pdbx_description
1 polymer ?
#
loop_
_entity_poly.entity_id
_entity_poly.type
_entity_poly.pdbx_seq_one_letter_code
_entity_poly.pdbx_strand_id
1 'polypeptide(L)'
;MKAVLEAAKEAGTALEINAFPFRLDLNDRHIREAKELGIPLIISTDTHIKEQFGFMRYGVATARRGWLAKEDVVNTLDLKKLEVFLEKSRKKV
;
A
#
# COMPACT_ATOMS: atom_id res chain seq x y z
N MET A 1 -1.14 14.10 -8.55
CA MET A 1 -1.39 13.09 -7.49
C MET A 1 -2.70 13.33 -6.75
N LYS A 2 -2.93 14.53 -6.18
CA LYS A 2 -4.15 14.90 -5.43
C LYS A 2 -5.48 14.27 -5.89
N ALA A 3 -5.92 14.50 -7.13
CA ALA A 3 -7.21 13.98 -7.62
C ALA A 3 -7.32 12.44 -7.55
N VAL A 4 -6.20 11.73 -7.75
CA VAL A 4 -6.15 10.27 -7.66
C VAL A 4 -6.24 9.80 -6.20
N LEU A 5 -5.58 10.49 -5.27
CA LEU A 5 -5.67 10.19 -3.84
C LEU A 5 -7.09 10.45 -3.31
N GLU A 6 -7.72 11.55 -3.72
CA GLU A 6 -9.11 11.86 -3.35
C GLU A 6 -10.05 10.78 -3.86
N ALA A 7 -9.93 10.37 -5.13
CA ALA A 7 -10.72 9.27 -5.69
C ALA A 7 -10.47 7.94 -4.96
N ALA A 8 -9.21 7.62 -4.63
CA ALA A 8 -8.87 6.41 -3.90
C ALA A 8 -9.48 6.40 -2.49
N LYS A 9 -9.47 7.55 -1.79
CA LYS A 9 -10.12 7.73 -0.50
C LYS A 9 -11.62 7.51 -0.59
N GLU A 10 -12.30 8.15 -1.54
CA GLU A 10 -13.75 8.01 -1.76
C GLU A 10 -14.13 6.56 -2.09
N ALA A 11 -13.34 5.93 -2.96
CA ALA A 11 -13.53 4.53 -3.34
C ALA A 11 -13.17 3.56 -2.20
N GLY A 12 -12.43 3.97 -1.17
CA GLY A 12 -11.88 3.08 -0.15
C GLY A 12 -10.87 2.07 -0.74
N THR A 13 -10.18 2.47 -1.80
CA THR A 13 -9.22 1.65 -2.54
C THR A 13 -7.83 1.82 -1.95
N ALA A 14 -7.14 0.72 -1.67
CA ALA A 14 -5.75 0.76 -1.23
C ALA A 14 -4.80 1.14 -2.37
N LEU A 15 -3.70 1.83 -2.04
CA LEU A 15 -2.63 2.13 -3.00
C LEU A 15 -1.38 1.29 -2.75
N GLU A 16 -0.69 0.92 -3.83
CA GLU A 16 0.49 0.06 -3.78
C GLU A 16 1.79 0.84 -3.50
N ILE A 17 2.65 0.26 -2.67
CA ILE A 17 4.06 0.57 -2.52
C ILE A 17 4.84 -0.60 -3.12
N ASN A 18 5.23 -0.45 -4.36
CA ASN A 18 6.00 -1.40 -5.13
C ASN A 18 7.47 -1.33 -4.75
N ALA A 19 7.95 -2.40 -4.13
CA ALA A 19 9.30 -2.51 -3.61
C ALA A 19 10.34 -2.88 -4.68
N PHE A 20 9.94 -3.06 -5.93
CA PHE A 20 10.88 -3.37 -7.01
C PHE A 20 11.86 -2.19 -7.19
N PRO A 21 13.20 -2.41 -7.14
CA PRO A 21 14.18 -1.32 -7.07
C PRO A 21 14.12 -0.29 -8.20
N PHE A 22 13.76 -0.72 -9.41
CA PHE A 22 13.62 0.17 -10.57
C PHE A 22 12.26 0.88 -10.65
N ARG A 23 11.32 0.54 -9.76
CA ARG A 23 10.03 1.23 -9.60
C ARG A 23 10.04 2.14 -8.37
N LEU A 24 10.14 1.55 -7.17
CA LEU A 24 10.02 2.24 -5.88
C LEU A 24 8.90 3.27 -5.85
N ASP A 25 7.71 2.83 -6.25
CA ASP A 25 6.50 3.62 -6.39
C ASP A 25 5.35 2.94 -5.65
N LEU A 26 4.59 3.57 -4.76
CA LEU A 26 4.53 4.99 -4.48
C LEU A 26 5.76 5.57 -3.76
N ASN A 27 6.15 6.81 -4.11
CA ASN A 27 7.23 7.52 -3.41
C ASN A 27 6.82 7.97 -1.99
N ASP A 28 7.80 8.29 -1.15
CA ASP A 28 7.60 8.62 0.27
C ASP A 28 6.71 9.84 0.53
N ARG A 29 6.79 10.89 -0.30
CA ARG A 29 5.92 12.07 -0.20
C ARG A 29 4.46 11.72 -0.42
N HIS A 30 4.17 10.97 -1.49
CA HIS A 30 2.80 10.55 -1.79
C HIS A 30 2.28 9.51 -0.79
N ILE A 31 3.16 8.66 -0.23
CA ILE A 31 2.81 7.77 0.89
C ILE A 31 2.37 8.60 2.09
N ARG A 32 3.11 9.67 2.41
CA ARG A 32 2.77 10.55 3.52
C ARG A 32 1.41 11.24 3.31
N GLU A 33 1.18 11.76 2.11
CA GLU A 33 -0.12 12.35 1.73
C GLU A 33 -1.26 11.32 1.84
N ALA A 34 -1.06 10.10 1.35
CA ALA A 34 -2.04 9.02 1.43
C ALA A 34 -2.37 8.66 2.89
N LYS A 35 -1.37 8.60 3.77
CA LYS A 35 -1.56 8.41 5.21
C LYS A 35 -2.41 9.51 5.82
N GLU A 36 -2.10 10.78 5.54
CA GLU A 36 -2.85 11.93 6.07
C GLU A 36 -4.32 11.92 5.61
N LEU A 37 -4.59 11.36 4.45
CA LEU A 37 -5.95 11.16 3.92
C LEU A 37 -6.66 9.91 4.46
N GLY A 38 -5.96 9.05 5.21
CA GLY A 38 -6.49 7.78 5.74
C GLY A 38 -6.66 6.70 4.68
N ILE A 39 -5.89 6.76 3.58
CA ILE A 39 -5.94 5.78 2.50
C ILE A 39 -5.12 4.55 2.92
N PRO A 40 -5.67 3.33 2.85
CA PRO A 40 -4.93 2.12 3.18
C PRO A 40 -3.80 1.88 2.16
N LEU A 41 -2.64 1.42 2.62
CA LEU A 41 -1.49 1.15 1.75
C LEU A 41 -1.08 -0.32 1.80
N ILE A 42 -0.62 -0.86 0.67
CA ILE A 42 -0.17 -2.24 0.54
C ILE A 42 1.23 -2.28 -0.09
N ILE A 43 2.12 -3.10 0.46
CA ILE A 43 3.48 -3.28 -0.04
C ILE A 43 3.53 -4.55 -0.88
N SER A 44 4.09 -4.47 -2.07
CA SER A 44 4.34 -5.61 -2.96
C SER A 44 5.78 -5.58 -3.48
N THR A 45 6.25 -6.70 -4.03
CA THR A 45 7.62 -6.78 -4.62
C THR A 45 7.61 -6.83 -6.14
N ASP A 46 6.44 -6.97 -6.76
CA ASP A 46 6.31 -7.24 -8.20
C ASP A 46 7.19 -8.43 -8.66
N THR A 47 7.16 -9.51 -7.87
CA THR A 47 8.08 -10.63 -8.01
C THR A 47 7.75 -11.45 -9.26
N HIS A 48 8.72 -11.58 -10.15
CA HIS A 48 8.70 -12.45 -11.34
C HIS A 48 9.72 -13.61 -11.24
N ILE A 49 10.72 -13.51 -10.35
CA ILE A 49 11.63 -14.61 -9.98
C ILE A 49 11.85 -14.62 -8.47
N LYS A 50 12.15 -15.80 -7.90
CA LYS A 50 12.18 -16.05 -6.45
C LYS A 50 13.02 -15.04 -5.66
N GLU A 51 14.17 -14.64 -6.21
CA GLU A 51 15.13 -13.73 -5.57
C GLU A 51 14.56 -12.34 -5.35
N GLN A 52 13.63 -11.89 -6.21
CA GLN A 52 13.01 -10.57 -6.12
C GLN A 52 12.10 -10.42 -4.90
N PHE A 53 11.63 -11.53 -4.31
CA PHE A 53 10.82 -11.46 -3.09
C PHE A 53 11.59 -10.83 -1.92
N GLY A 54 12.93 -10.91 -1.94
CA GLY A 54 13.81 -10.24 -0.98
C GLY A 54 13.76 -8.70 -1.02
N PHE A 55 13.16 -8.11 -2.06
CA PHE A 55 13.03 -6.66 -2.21
C PHE A 55 12.00 -6.05 -1.28
N MET A 56 11.16 -6.83 -0.58
CA MET A 56 10.17 -6.35 0.39
C MET A 56 10.77 -5.34 1.39
N ARG A 57 12.04 -5.52 1.77
CA ARG A 57 12.77 -4.59 2.65
C ARG A 57 12.79 -3.15 2.13
N TYR A 58 12.83 -2.94 0.81
CA TYR A 58 12.82 -1.61 0.22
C TYR A 58 11.45 -0.97 0.32
N GLY A 59 10.38 -1.73 0.10
CA GLY A 59 9.01 -1.25 0.30
C GLY A 59 8.74 -0.85 1.74
N VAL A 60 9.20 -1.66 2.71
CA VAL A 60 9.12 -1.32 4.15
C VAL A 60 9.94 -0.07 4.49
N ALA A 61 11.14 0.07 3.92
CA ALA A 61 11.96 1.27 4.12
C ALA A 61 11.28 2.53 3.56
N THR A 62 10.72 2.45 2.35
CA THR A 62 9.97 3.55 1.72
C THR A 62 8.70 3.89 2.50
N ALA A 63 7.95 2.89 2.97
CA ALA A 63 6.79 3.08 3.85
C ALA A 63 7.16 3.83 5.14
N ARG A 64 8.27 3.46 5.79
CA ARG A 64 8.77 4.16 6.99
C ARG A 64 9.18 5.61 6.69
N ARG A 65 9.78 5.87 5.53
CA ARG A 65 10.10 7.25 5.09
C ARG A 65 8.85 8.11 4.90
N GLY A 66 7.74 7.52 4.44
CA GLY A 66 6.41 8.14 4.42
C GLY A 66 5.67 8.12 5.77
N TRP A 67 6.35 7.71 6.84
CA TRP A 67 5.88 7.66 8.23
C TRP A 67 4.70 6.71 8.45
N LEU A 68 4.59 5.64 7.66
CA LEU A 68 3.60 4.60 7.94
C LEU A 68 3.95 3.85 9.22
N ALA A 69 2.90 3.55 9.99
CA ALA A 69 2.90 2.63 11.09
C ALA A 69 2.30 1.29 10.63
N LYS A 70 2.26 0.29 11.53
CA LYS A 70 1.78 -1.05 11.19
C LYS A 70 0.31 -0.99 10.73
N GLU A 71 -0.48 -0.22 11.45
CA GLU A 71 -1.92 -0.06 11.27
C GLU A 71 -2.31 0.52 9.89
N ASP A 72 -1.40 1.26 9.26
CA ASP A 72 -1.62 1.86 7.94
C ASP A 72 -1.41 0.86 6.78
N VAL A 73 -0.78 -0.29 7.05
CA VAL A 73 -0.33 -1.23 6.03
C VAL A 73 -1.17 -2.50 6.02
N VAL A 74 -1.87 -2.74 4.91
CA VAL A 74 -2.79 -3.87 4.69
C VAL A 74 -2.11 -5.23 4.88
N ASN A 75 -0.83 -5.36 4.52
CA ASN A 75 -0.07 -6.60 4.70
C ASN A 75 0.05 -7.06 6.16
N THR A 76 -0.23 -6.17 7.13
CA THR A 76 -0.10 -6.46 8.56
C THR A 76 -1.40 -6.94 9.21
N LEU A 77 -2.51 -6.91 8.45
CA LEU A 77 -3.77 -7.48 8.87
C LEU A 77 -3.64 -9.00 9.05
N ASP A 78 -4.33 -9.53 10.05
CA ASP A 78 -4.57 -10.96 10.11
C ASP A 78 -5.52 -11.39 8.98
N LEU A 79 -5.56 -12.69 8.70
CA LEU A 79 -6.34 -13.25 7.59
C LEU A 79 -7.82 -12.84 7.64
N LYS A 80 -8.45 -12.90 8.82
CA LYS A 80 -9.88 -12.55 8.97
C LYS A 80 -10.15 -11.09 8.67
N LYS A 81 -9.28 -10.18 9.15
CA LYS A 81 -9.39 -8.75 8.84
C LYS A 81 -9.15 -8.46 7.37
N LEU A 82 -8.22 -9.18 6.73
CA LEU A 82 -7.97 -9.05 5.30
C LEU A 82 -9.18 -9.51 4.48
N GLU A 83 -9.81 -10.64 4.83
CA GLU A 83 -11.04 -11.12 4.18
C GLU A 83 -12.15 -10.07 4.26
N VAL A 84 -12.40 -9.51 5.45
CA VAL A 84 -13.39 -8.44 5.64
C VAL A 84 -13.04 -7.20 4.83
N PHE A 85 -11.76 -6.82 4.76
CA PHE A 85 -11.29 -5.70 3.95
C PHE A 85 -11.62 -5.92 2.46
N LEU A 86 -11.34 -7.12 1.92
CA LEU A 86 -11.59 -7.47 0.52
C LEU A 86 -13.09 -7.57 0.20
N GLU A 87 -13.91 -8.07 1.12
CA GLU A 87 -15.38 -8.13 0.93
C GLU A 87 -16.02 -6.75 0.82
N LYS A 88 -15.56 -5.78 1.63
CA LYS A 88 -16.05 -4.39 1.56
C LYS A 88 -15.80 -3.78 0.18
N SER A 89 -14.67 -4.10 -0.45
CA SER A 89 -14.35 -3.64 -1.81
C SER A 89 -15.20 -4.32 -2.88
N ARG A 90 -15.55 -5.61 -2.71
CA ARG A 90 -16.35 -6.38 -3.69
C ARG A 90 -17.82 -5.97 -3.75
N LYS A 91 -18.41 -5.50 -2.65
CA LYS A 91 -19.83 -5.09 -2.58
C LYS A 91 -20.12 -3.71 -3.19
N LYS A 92 -19.11 -3.01 -3.71
CA LYS A 92 -19.24 -1.67 -4.33
C LYS A 92 -19.53 -1.71 -5.84
N VAL A 93 -19.68 -2.90 -6.43
CA VAL A 93 -20.05 -3.12 -7.85
C VAL A 93 -21.49 -3.57 -7.95
#